data_AF-A0A6L9K5V6-F1
#
_entry.id   AF-A0A6L9K5V6-F1
#
_cell.length_a   1.000
_cell.length_b   1.000
_cell.length_c   1.000
_cell.angle_alpha   90.00
_cell.angle_beta   90.00
_cell.angle_gamma   90.00
#
_symmetry.space_group_name_H-M   'P 1'
#
loop_
_entity.id
_entity.type
_entity.pdbx_description
1 polymer ?
#
loop_
_entity_poly.entity_id
_entity_poly.type
_entity_poly.pdbx_seq_one_letter_code
_entity_poly.pdbx_strand_id
1 'polypeptide(L)' 'MIYTVKIDDNFPAGKKLIAEMRQYPEAVEFEIPAVVNDIAPERYMTSEEFEKRAMAKVNKFCDEHGIL' A
#
# COMPACT_ATOMS: atom_id res chain seq x y z
N MET A 1 -17.75 -4.47 19.17
CA MET A 1 -17.27 -3.29 19.92
C MET A 1 -15.92 -2.93 19.33
N ILE A 2 -15.72 -1.67 18.94
CA ILE A 2 -14.52 -1.21 18.22
C ILE A 2 -13.76 -0.26 19.16
N TYR A 3 -12.44 -0.41 19.21
CA TYR A 3 -11.56 0.45 20.01
C TYR A 3 -10.60 1.21 19.09
N THR A 4 -10.47 2.51 19.32
CA THR A 4 -9.45 3.33 18.66
C THR A 4 -8.24 3.46 19.57
N VAL A 5 -7.06 3.15 19.06
CA VAL A 5 -5.78 3.26 19.78
C VAL A 5 -4.83 4.19 19.02
N LYS A 6 -4.05 4.99 19.75
CA LYS A 6 -2.96 5.79 19.17
C LYS A 6 -1.65 5.07 19.39
N ILE A 7 -0.91 4.81 18.32
CA ILE A 7 0.39 4.12 18.34
C ILE A 7 1.45 5.11 17.87
N ASP A 8 2.51 5.28 18.66
CA ASP A 8 3.67 6.09 18.28
C ASP A 8 4.70 5.23 17.56
N ASP A 9 4.88 5.47 16.27
CA ASP A 9 5.79 4.72 15.39
C ASP A 9 7.26 5.16 15.52
N ASN A 10 7.56 6.19 16.30
CA ASN A 10 8.96 6.55 16.62
C ASN A 10 9.61 5.51 17.54
N PHE A 11 8.81 4.71 18.25
CA PHE A 11 9.30 3.66 19.14
C PHE A 11 9.41 2.32 18.41
N PRO A 12 10.49 1.53 18.65
CA PRO A 12 10.63 0.19 18.07
C PRO A 12 9.44 -0.74 18.34
N ALA A 13 8.81 -0.60 19.52
CA ALA A 13 7.60 -1.34 19.86
C ALA A 13 6.40 -0.93 19.01
N GLY A 14 6.22 0.38 18.76
CA GLY A 14 5.15 0.89 17.91
C GLY A 14 5.27 0.38 16.47
N LYS A 15 6.49 0.39 15.90
CA LYS A 15 6.72 -0.17 14.55
C LYS A 15 6.38 -1.66 14.47
N LYS A 16 6.75 -2.45 15.48
CA LYS A 16 6.42 -3.88 15.53
C LYS A 16 4.91 -4.11 15.60
N LEU A 17 4.21 -3.36 16.44
CA LEU A 17 2.75 -3.43 16.56
C LEU A 17 2.05 -3.10 15.23
N ILE A 18 2.45 -2.03 14.56
CA ILE A 18 1.91 -1.65 13.25
C ILE A 18 2.15 -2.75 12.21
N ALA A 19 3.35 -3.32 12.17
CA ALA A 19 3.70 -4.37 11.21
C ALA A 19 2.89 -5.66 11.41
N GLU A 20 2.61 -6.03 12.66
CA GLU A 20 1.77 -7.18 13.01
C GLU A 20 0.30 -6.93 12.66
N MET A 21 -0.23 -5.76 13.03
CA MET A 21 -1.61 -5.37 12.76
C MET A 21 -1.94 -5.32 11.26
N ARG A 22 -0.97 -4.92 10.41
CA ARG A 22 -1.12 -4.91 8.94
C ARG A 22 -1.33 -6.30 8.33
N GLN A 23 -1.11 -7.38 9.08
CA GLN A 23 -1.34 -8.75 8.60
C GLN A 23 -2.81 -9.18 8.69
N TYR A 24 -3.66 -8.42 9.39
CA TYR A 24 -5.06 -8.78 9.67
C TYR A 24 -6.03 -7.69 9.17
N PRO A 25 -6.15 -7.46 7.85
CA PRO A 25 -6.98 -6.40 7.27
C PRO A 25 -8.49 -6.58 7.55
N GLU A 26 -8.95 -7.79 7.86
CA GLU A 26 -10.33 -8.07 8.26
C GLU A 26 -10.66 -7.63 9.70
N ALA A 27 -9.65 -7.41 10.53
CA ALA A 27 -9.80 -7.07 11.95
C ALA A 27 -9.27 -5.67 12.30
N VAL A 28 -8.39 -5.10 11.46
CA VAL A 28 -7.74 -3.81 11.73
C VAL A 28 -7.95 -2.83 10.58
N GLU A 29 -8.52 -1.68 10.93
CA GLU A 29 -8.61 -0.51 10.05
C GLU A 29 -7.59 0.55 10.49
N PHE A 30 -6.80 1.06 9.55
CA PHE A 30 -5.87 2.16 9.78
C PHE A 30 -6.51 3.46 9.30
N GLU A 31 -6.87 4.34 10.24
CA GLU A 31 -7.18 5.73 9.93
C GLU A 31 -5.88 6.46 9.61
N ILE A 32 -5.48 6.49 8.34
CA ILE A 32 -4.34 7.27 7.89
C ILE A 32 -4.81 8.74 7.79
N PRO A 33 -4.31 9.68 8.63
CA PRO A 33 -4.61 11.08 8.42
C PRO A 33 -4.09 11.47 7.03
N ALA A 34 -4.94 12.10 6.22
CA ALA A 34 -4.75 12.34 4.79
C ALA A 34 -3.52 13.20 4.40
N VAL A 35 -2.61 13.49 5.33
CA VAL A 35 -1.48 14.40 5.13
C VAL A 35 -0.28 13.93 5.96
N VAL A 36 0.39 12.85 5.56
CA VAL A 36 1.82 12.70 5.89
C VAL A 36 2.54 12.01 4.72
N ASN A 37 3.04 12.85 3.82
CA ASN A 37 4.11 12.61 2.85
C ASN A 37 3.83 11.66 1.69
N ASP A 38 4.31 12.06 0.51
CA ASP A 38 4.38 11.35 -0.77
C ASP A 38 5.13 9.99 -0.74
N ILE A 39 5.19 9.34 0.41
CA ILE A 39 5.86 8.06 0.61
C ILE A 39 4.77 7.00 0.58
N ALA A 40 4.57 6.41 -0.60
CA ALA A 40 3.81 5.18 -0.71
C ALA A 40 4.37 4.17 0.34
N PRO A 41 3.52 3.55 1.19
CA PRO A 41 4.00 2.58 2.16
C PRO A 41 4.82 1.48 1.45
N GLU A 42 5.84 0.88 2.08
CA GLU A 42 6.87 -0.01 1.46
C GLU A 42 6.38 -1.19 0.57
N ARG A 43 5.07 -1.40 0.40
CA ARG A 43 4.45 -2.39 -0.50
C ARG A 43 3.46 -1.81 -1.50
N TYR A 44 3.24 -0.50 -1.46
CA TYR A 44 2.37 0.23 -2.36
C TYR A 44 3.26 0.93 -3.38
N MET A 45 2.83 0.90 -4.64
CA MET A 45 3.47 1.66 -5.71
C MET A 45 2.71 2.97 -5.90
N THR A 46 3.39 3.99 -6.42
CA THR A 46 2.70 5.23 -6.80
C THR A 46 1.75 4.97 -7.97
N SER A 47 0.79 5.87 -8.20
CA SER A 47 -0.11 5.80 -9.36
C SER A 47 0.68 5.80 -10.68
N GLU A 48 1.74 6.59 -10.77
CA GLU A 48 2.62 6.64 -11.94
C GLU A 48 3.36 5.32 -12.18
N GLU A 49 3.88 4.69 -11.11
CA GLU A 49 4.53 3.38 -11.20
C GLU A 49 3.55 2.28 -11.63
N PHE A 50 2.32 2.35 -11.11
CA PHE A 50 1.24 1.45 -11.51
C PHE A 50 0.90 1.61 -12.99
N GLU A 51 0.67 2.84 -13.45
CA GLU A 51 0.31 3.13 -14.84
C GLU A 51 1.38 2.63 -15.80
N LYS A 52 2.66 2.92 -15.50
CA LYS A 52 3.79 2.47 -16.32
C LYS A 52 3.87 0.95 -16.43
N ARG A 53 3.70 0.24 -15.30
CA ARG A 53 3.71 -1.24 -15.29
C ARG A 53 2.50 -1.82 -16.01
N ALA A 54 1.32 -1.23 -15.82
CA ALA A 54 0.10 -1.67 -16.47
C ALA A 54 0.20 -1.54 -18.00
N MET A 55 0.62 -0.38 -18.50
CA MET A 55 0.79 -0.14 -19.93
C MET A 55 1.84 -1.06 -20.55
N ALA A 56 2.98 -1.28 -19.89
CA ALA A 56 3.98 -2.23 -20.37
C ALA A 56 3.43 -3.66 -20.51
N LYS A 57 2.57 -4.08 -19.57
CA LYS A 57 1.95 -5.40 -19.58
C LYS A 57 0.89 -5.53 -20.68
N VAL A 58 0.10 -4.49 -20.89
CA VAL A 58 -0.90 -4.42 -21.98
C VAL A 58 -0.21 -4.44 -23.34
N ASN A 59 0.81 -3.61 -23.55
CA ASN A 59 1.54 -3.57 -24.81
C ASN A 59 2.17 -4.92 -25.14
N LYS A 60 2.84 -5.55 -24.18
CA LYS A 60 3.40 -6.89 -24.35
C LYS A 60 2.35 -7.92 -24.77
N PHE A 61 1.17 -7.89 -24.13
CA PHE A 61 0.06 -8.77 -24.49
C PHE A 61 -0.42 -8.50 -25.92
N CYS A 62 -0.56 -7.23 -26.31
CA CYS A 62 -0.98 -6.87 -27.66
C CYS A 62 0.03 -7.33 -28.72
N ASP A 63 1.33 -7.14 -28.47
CA ASP A 63 2.41 -7.58 -29.37
C ASP A 63 2.41 -9.12 -29.53
N GLU A 64 2.28 -9.86 -28.42
CA GLU A 64 2.25 -11.33 -28.42
C GLU A 64 1.04 -11.91 -29.17
N HIS A 65 -0.06 -11.17 -29.23
CA HIS A 65 -1.31 -11.59 -29.85
C HIS A 65 -1.62 -10.90 -31.19
N GLY A 66 -0.71 -10.05 -31.70
CA GLY A 66 -0.88 -9.33 -32.96
C GLY A 66 -2.10 -8.41 -32.98
N ILE A 67 -2.46 -7.85 -31.82
CA ILE A 67 -3.58 -6.90 -31.65
C ILE A 67 -3.14 -5.48 -32.07
N LEU A 68 -1.84 -5.19 -31.93
CA LEU A 68 -1.16 -3.98 -32.39
C LEU A 68 0.02 -4.34 -33.29
#